data_AF-A0A382JRG0-F1
#
_entry.id   AF-A0A382JRG0-F1
#
_cell.length_a   1.000
_cell.length_b   1.000
_cell.length_c   1.000
_cell.angle_alpha   90.00
_cell.angle_beta   90.00
_cell.angle_gamma   90.00
#
_symmetry.space_group_name_H-M   'P 1'
#
loop_
_entity.id
_entity.type
_entity.pdbx_description
1 polymer ?
#
loop_
_entity_poly.entity_id
_entity_poly.type
_entity_poly.pdbx_seq_one_letter_code
_entity_poly.pdbx_strand_id
1 'polypeptide(L)'
;MARTNDPHSATSQFFINLKDNGFLDHTEKSAEGWGYAVFGRVISGMDVVEQIAAVDTGNVGHHSDVPLEDVVLFKAERTSE
;
A
#
# COMPACT_ATOMS: atom_id res chain seq x y z
N MET A 1 2.88 5.00 -2.63
CA MET A 1 2.39 5.83 -1.49
C MET A 1 0.88 5.99 -1.63
N ALA A 2 0.09 5.73 -0.59
CA ALA A 2 -1.36 5.97 -0.64
C ALA A 2 -1.64 7.48 -0.47
N ARG A 3 -2.78 7.94 -1.00
CA ARG A 3 -3.17 9.36 -1.02
C ARG A 3 -4.69 9.53 -1.10
N THR A 4 -5.16 10.75 -0.93
CA THR A 4 -6.52 11.15 -1.32
C THR A 4 -6.58 11.40 -2.84
N ASN A 5 -7.72 11.89 -3.35
CA ASN A 5 -7.84 12.30 -4.75
C ASN A 5 -6.86 13.42 -5.14
N ASP A 6 -6.42 14.25 -4.19
CA ASP A 6 -5.37 15.25 -4.44
C ASP A 6 -4.01 14.55 -4.64
N PRO A 7 -3.33 14.75 -5.80
CA PRO A 7 -2.05 14.12 -6.12
C PRO A 7 -0.91 14.47 -5.15
N HIS A 8 -1.00 15.57 -4.41
CA HIS A 8 0.03 16.04 -3.47
C HIS A 8 -0.34 15.82 -2.00
N SER A 9 -1.23 14.85 -1.72
CA SER A 9 -1.76 14.61 -0.37
C SER A 9 -1.16 13.40 0.37
N ALA A 10 -0.16 12.73 -0.20
CA ALA A 10 0.47 11.58 0.44
C ALA A 10 1.13 11.98 1.77
N THR A 11 0.89 11.21 2.83
CA THR A 11 1.47 11.42 4.16
C THR A 11 2.19 10.16 4.63
N SER A 12 1.60 9.37 5.52
CA SER A 12 2.24 8.19 6.13
C SER A 12 1.75 6.85 5.57
N GLN A 13 0.59 6.81 4.92
CA GLN A 13 0.02 5.57 4.42
C GLN A 13 0.77 5.06 3.17
N PHE A 14 1.08 3.77 3.17
CA PHE A 14 1.70 3.07 2.05
C PHE A 14 0.95 1.78 1.74
N PHE A 15 1.22 1.21 0.57
CA PHE A 15 0.69 -0.09 0.14
C PHE A 15 1.79 -0.85 -0.59
N ILE A 16 1.68 -2.17 -0.63
CA ILE A 16 2.59 -3.07 -1.34
C ILE A 16 1.82 -3.68 -2.51
N ASN A 17 2.39 -3.65 -3.71
CA ASN A 17 1.80 -4.29 -4.87
C ASN A 17 2.04 -5.81 -4.80
N LEU A 18 0.95 -6.61 -4.87
CA LEU A 18 1.01 -8.07 -4.96
C LEU A 18 1.12 -8.59 -6.41
N LYS A 19 0.86 -7.71 -7.38
CA LYS A 19 0.87 -7.96 -8.82
C LYS A 19 1.37 -6.71 -9.55
N ASP A 20 1.69 -6.86 -10.83
CA ASP A 20 2.04 -5.73 -11.69
C ASP A 20 0.78 -4.89 -12.00
N ASN A 21 0.63 -3.78 -11.27
CA ASN A 21 -0.54 -2.91 -11.32
C ASN A 21 -0.28 -1.68 -12.21
N GLY A 22 -0.03 -1.87 -13.50
CA GLY A 22 0.34 -0.78 -14.42
C GLY A 22 -0.68 0.36 -14.54
N PHE A 23 -1.93 0.14 -14.13
CA PHE A 23 -2.97 1.20 -14.06
C PHE A 23 -2.72 2.23 -12.94
N LEU A 24 -1.81 1.95 -12.00
CA LEU A 24 -1.41 2.88 -10.93
C LEU A 24 -0.23 3.77 -11.36
N ASP A 25 0.39 3.48 -12.50
CA ASP A 25 1.58 4.19 -12.96
C ASP A 25 1.24 5.60 -13.43
N HIS A 26 2.22 6.50 -13.30
CA HIS A 26 2.11 7.87 -13.81
C HIS A 26 2.03 7.87 -15.33
N THR A 27 1.03 8.56 -15.88
CA THR A 27 0.88 8.76 -17.33
C THR A 27 1.05 10.23 -17.70
N GLU A 28 0.50 11.15 -16.92
CA GLU A 28 0.53 12.59 -17.17
C GLU A 28 0.19 13.40 -15.90
N LYS A 29 0.42 14.72 -15.92
CA LYS A 29 0.11 15.62 -14.81
C LYS A 29 -1.36 16.10 -14.83
N SER A 30 -2.29 15.15 -14.82
CA SER A 30 -3.75 15.37 -14.74
C SER A 30 -4.33 14.71 -13.50
N ALA A 31 -5.55 15.09 -13.11
CA ALA A 31 -6.20 14.54 -11.90
C ALA A 31 -6.26 13.00 -11.93
N GLU A 32 -6.47 12.43 -13.12
CA GLU A 32 -6.56 10.99 -13.37
C GLU A 32 -5.18 10.36 -13.62
N GLY A 33 -4.24 11.07 -14.26
CA GLY A 33 -2.96 10.52 -14.74
C GLY A 33 -1.79 10.59 -13.76
N TRP A 34 -1.95 11.25 -12.60
CA TRP A 34 -0.84 11.42 -11.65
C TRP A 34 -0.26 10.10 -11.12
N GLY A 35 -1.08 9.05 -11.03
CA GLY A 35 -0.67 7.74 -10.53
C GLY A 35 -0.32 7.72 -9.03
N TYR A 36 0.52 6.76 -8.66
CA TYR A 36 1.00 6.53 -7.29
C TYR A 36 2.53 6.32 -7.26
N ALA A 37 3.23 7.14 -6.49
CA ALA A 37 4.69 7.08 -6.43
C ALA A 37 5.20 5.79 -5.76
N VAL A 38 6.00 5.02 -6.51
CA VAL A 38 6.84 3.92 -6.01
C VAL A 38 8.11 4.50 -5.41
N PHE A 39 8.49 4.04 -4.22
CA PHE A 39 9.66 4.55 -3.47
C PHE A 39 10.56 3.43 -2.92
N GLY A 40 10.26 2.18 -3.21
CA GLY A 40 10.99 1.02 -2.72
C GLY A 40 10.37 -0.29 -3.20
N ARG A 41 11.01 -1.40 -2.83
CA ARG A 41 10.53 -2.76 -3.10
C ARG A 41 10.81 -3.66 -1.90
N VAL A 42 10.01 -4.72 -1.76
CA VAL A 42 10.29 -5.80 -0.82
C VAL A 42 11.50 -6.57 -1.32
N ILE A 43 12.55 -6.68 -0.50
CA ILE A 43 13.78 -7.43 -0.82
C ILE A 43 13.81 -8.81 -0.16
N SER A 44 13.02 -9.01 0.89
CA SER A 44 12.87 -10.25 1.66
C SER A 44 11.50 -10.24 2.34
N GLY A 45 10.91 -11.42 2.59
CA GLY A 45 9.63 -11.57 3.29
C GLY A 45 8.39 -11.38 2.40
N MET A 46 8.48 -11.63 1.09
CA MET A 46 7.31 -11.54 0.20
C MET A 46 6.25 -12.60 0.53
N ASP A 47 6.67 -13.76 1.03
CA ASP A 47 5.78 -14.80 1.57
C ASP A 47 4.95 -14.32 2.76
N VAL A 48 5.50 -13.43 3.60
CA VAL A 48 4.76 -12.79 4.70
C VAL A 48 3.73 -11.80 4.14
N VAL A 49 4.10 -11.03 3.13
CA VAL A 49 3.19 -10.10 2.44
C VAL A 49 2.02 -10.86 1.80
N GLU A 50 2.29 -12.00 1.16
CA GLU A 50 1.27 -12.87 0.57
C GLU A 50 0.33 -13.47 1.62
N GLN A 51 0.84 -13.88 2.78
CA GLN A 51 0.02 -14.36 3.90
C GLN A 51 -0.89 -13.26 4.46
N ILE A 52 -0.36 -12.03 4.63
CA ILE A 52 -1.15 -10.87 5.06
C ILE A 52 -2.28 -10.58 4.07
N ALA A 53 -2.01 -10.68 2.76
CA ALA A 53 -3.01 -10.43 1.73
C ALA A 53 -4.14 -11.48 1.68
N ALA A 54 -3.93 -12.65 2.26
CA ALA A 54 -4.86 -13.77 2.24
C ALA A 54 -5.74 -13.87 3.51
N VAL A 55 -5.54 -13.00 4.51
CA VAL A 55 -6.36 -13.02 5.74
C VAL A 55 -7.82 -12.67 5.44
N ASP A 56 -8.73 -13.20 6.26
CA ASP A 56 -10.14 -12.87 6.15
C ASP A 56 -10.37 -11.37 6.43
N THR A 57 -11.20 -10.74 5.61
CA THR A 57 -11.54 -9.31 5.72
C THR A 57 -13.04 -9.08 5.84
N GLY A 58 -13.41 -7.91 6.34
CA GLY A 58 -14.79 -7.46 6.44
C GLY A 58 -14.90 -5.93 6.40
N ASN A 59 -16.12 -5.45 6.68
CA ASN A 59 -16.41 -4.02 6.72
C ASN A 59 -16.40 -3.51 8.18
N VAL A 60 -15.70 -2.41 8.43
CA VAL A 60 -15.66 -1.72 9.74
C VAL A 60 -15.98 -0.25 9.54
N GLY A 61 -17.15 0.19 10.01
CA GLY A 61 -17.62 1.56 9.80
C GLY A 61 -17.78 1.88 8.31
N HIS A 62 -17.05 2.90 7.83
CA HIS A 62 -17.01 3.29 6.41
C HIS A 62 -15.85 2.64 5.63
N HIS A 63 -15.08 1.75 6.26
CA HIS A 63 -13.95 1.09 5.65
C HIS A 63 -14.32 -0.34 5.23
N SER A 64 -14.01 -0.67 3.98
CA SER A 64 -14.06 -2.03 3.45
C SER A 64 -12.67 -2.69 3.51
N ASP A 65 -12.63 -4.01 3.33
CA ASP A 65 -11.39 -4.80 3.22
C ASP A 65 -10.49 -4.70 4.47
N VAL A 66 -11.10 -4.52 5.65
CA VAL A 66 -10.38 -4.46 6.92
C VAL A 66 -10.16 -5.90 7.41
N PRO A 67 -8.92 -6.32 7.74
CA PRO A 67 -8.66 -7.62 8.35
C PRO A 67 -9.55 -7.88 9.57
N LEU A 68 -10.11 -9.08 9.67
CA LEU A 68 -10.93 -9.47 10.82
C LEU A 68 -10.09 -9.67 12.09
N GLU A 69 -8.81 -10.03 11.91
CA GLU A 69 -7.80 -10.04 12.95
C GLU A 69 -6.73 -8.99 12.63
N ASP A 70 -6.31 -8.22 13.64
CA ASP A 70 -5.38 -7.11 13.44
C ASP A 70 -4.03 -7.57 12.88
N VAL A 71 -3.62 -6.99 11.75
CA VAL A 71 -2.27 -7.12 11.20
C VAL A 71 -1.42 -5.93 11.66
N VAL A 72 -0.62 -6.15 12.71
CA VAL A 72 0.08 -5.06 13.42
C VAL A 72 1.55 -4.94 12.99
N LEU A 73 1.96 -3.75 12.54
CA LEU A 73 3.36 -3.38 12.40
C LEU A 73 3.92 -2.98 13.77
N PHE A 74 4.48 -3.94 14.51
CA PHE A 74 5.00 -3.69 15.86
C PHE A 74 6.20 -2.74 15.90
N LYS A 75 7.08 -2.81 14.90
CA LYS A 75 8.30 -2.01 14.82
C LYS A 75 8.70 -1.79 13.37
N ALA A 76 9.12 -0.57 13.05
CA ALA A 76 9.83 -0.25 11.82
C ALA A 76 11.20 0.33 12.20
N GLU A 77 12.27 -0.17 11.58
CA GLU A 77 13.62 0.29 11.85
C GLU A 77 14.40 0.49 10.55
N ARG A 78 15.23 1.53 10.53
CA ARG A 78 16.20 1.74 9.45
C ARG A 78 17.43 0.90 9.79
N THR A 79 17.69 -0.13 9.00
CA THR A 79 18.95 -0.88 9.07
C THR A 79 20.05 -0.06 8.41
N SER A 80 21.23 0.01 9.04
CA SER A 80 22.44 0.46 8.34
C SER A 80 22.86 -0.63 7.35
N GLU A 81 23.24 -0.23 6.14
CA GLU A 81 24.05 -1.09 5.26
C GLU A 81 25.46 -1.26 5.85
#